data_AF-A0A803LVM5-F1
#
_entry.id   AF-A0A803LVM5-F1
#
_cell.length_a   1.000
_cell.length_b   1.000
_cell.length_c   1.000
_cell.angle_alpha   90.00
_cell.angle_beta   90.00
_cell.angle_gamma   90.00
#
_symmetry.space_group_name_H-M   'P 1'
#
loop_
_entity.id
_entity.type
_entity.pdbx_description
1 polymer ?
#
loop_
_entity_poly.entity_id
_entity_poly.type
_entity_poly.pdbx_seq_one_letter_code
_entity_poly.pdbx_strand_id
1 'polypeptide(L)'
;MAEQKIHPATLVTNIKNCIPIVLDYDGTQYNNWSTLFQLHCRTNLAIDHIIPPVVDEKEKAPEISDKALWQRLDGIVRQWIYNTISNDLNSIIDLDDNAIDAWKRLKNFFLNNKMVLQLFKGLSEEYKPFRTSVRHLNPLPSFDTLRSMLELKEQGNTANVVAESLAEAHVSHSSSVVHNQIGENVPNSTYYHGANTRSGGRKNNKNKGGGGKNKSVAGNGGWNNQQ
;
A
#
# COMPACT_ATOMS: atom_id res chain seq x y z
N MET A 1 -8.89 44.97 -38.02
CA MET A 1 -8.14 44.30 -36.94
C MET A 1 -8.97 43.08 -36.56
N ALA A 2 -8.45 41.87 -36.72
CA ALA A 2 -9.18 40.66 -36.33
C ALA A 2 -9.24 40.61 -34.80
N GLU A 3 -10.44 40.56 -34.23
CA GLU A 3 -10.64 40.35 -32.80
C GLU A 3 -10.06 38.98 -32.43
N GLN A 4 -9.02 38.95 -31.59
CA GLN A 4 -8.56 37.70 -30.99
C GLN A 4 -9.65 37.22 -30.02
N LYS A 5 -10.42 36.21 -30.44
CA LYS A 5 -11.47 35.60 -29.63
C LYS A 5 -10.85 35.05 -28.34
N ILE A 6 -11.18 35.67 -27.22
CA ILE A 6 -10.67 35.28 -25.91
C ILE A 6 -11.24 33.91 -25.54
N HIS A 7 -10.36 32.97 -25.19
CA HIS A 7 -10.75 31.62 -24.80
C HIS A 7 -11.27 31.60 -23.35
N PRO A 8 -12.41 30.96 -23.02
CA PRO A 8 -13.00 31.01 -21.68
C PRO A 8 -12.04 30.53 -20.57
N ALA A 9 -11.23 29.50 -20.85
CA ALA A 9 -10.22 29.02 -19.90
C ALA A 9 -9.23 30.11 -19.43
N THR A 10 -8.92 31.12 -20.25
CA THR A 10 -7.98 32.19 -19.86
C THR A 10 -8.60 33.20 -18.88
N LEU A 11 -9.91 33.15 -18.68
CA LEU A 11 -10.64 34.03 -17.76
C LEU A 11 -10.80 33.43 -16.36
N VAL A 12 -10.49 32.15 -16.17
CA VAL A 12 -10.58 31.47 -14.88
C VAL A 12 -9.40 31.87 -14.01
N THR A 13 -9.63 32.77 -13.05
CA THR A 13 -8.60 33.24 -12.12
C THR A 13 -8.43 32.33 -10.91
N ASN A 14 -9.52 31.69 -10.45
CA ASN A 14 -9.48 30.80 -9.29
C ASN A 14 -10.43 29.60 -9.48
N ILE A 15 -9.84 28.44 -9.81
CA ILE A 15 -10.59 27.19 -9.98
C ILE A 15 -11.24 26.69 -8.69
N LYS A 16 -10.72 27.03 -7.51
CA LYS A 16 -11.25 26.54 -6.22
C LYS A 16 -12.69 26.98 -5.96
N ASN A 17 -13.14 28.05 -6.62
CA ASN A 17 -14.53 28.49 -6.57
C ASN A 17 -15.47 27.54 -7.34
N CYS A 18 -14.96 26.86 -8.38
CA CYS A 18 -15.71 25.89 -9.18
C CYS A 18 -15.57 24.46 -8.63
N ILE A 19 -14.41 24.16 -8.05
CA ILE A 19 -14.10 22.85 -7.47
C ILE A 19 -13.66 23.07 -6.01
N PRO A 20 -14.61 23.07 -5.05
CA PRO A 20 -14.31 23.35 -3.64
C PRO A 20 -13.69 22.15 -2.90
N ILE A 21 -13.37 21.07 -3.63
CA ILE A 21 -12.79 19.84 -3.09
C ILE A 21 -11.31 19.81 -3.44
N VAL A 22 -10.48 19.52 -2.45
CA VAL A 22 -9.07 19.21 -2.65
C VAL A 22 -8.91 17.70 -2.65
N LEU A 23 -8.39 17.14 -3.74
CA LEU A 23 -8.10 15.71 -3.83
C LEU A 23 -6.88 15.36 -2.99
N ASP A 24 -7.02 14.40 -2.10
CA ASP A 24 -5.95 13.93 -1.23
C ASP A 24 -5.46 12.52 -1.60
N TYR A 25 -4.43 12.08 -0.88
CA TYR A 25 -3.81 10.77 -1.08
C TYR A 25 -4.77 9.59 -0.79
N ASP A 26 -5.71 9.77 0.13
CA ASP A 26 -6.73 8.77 0.48
C ASP A 26 -7.71 8.52 -0.68
N GLY A 27 -8.01 9.57 -1.46
CA GLY A 27 -8.76 9.42 -2.70
C GLY A 27 -10.25 9.11 -2.52
N THR A 28 -10.79 9.24 -1.29
CA THR A 28 -12.22 9.06 -1.02
C THR A 28 -13.10 9.94 -1.89
N GLN A 29 -12.63 11.15 -2.22
CA GLN A 29 -13.35 12.10 -3.06
C GLN A 29 -12.97 12.03 -4.55
N TYR A 30 -12.16 11.04 -4.97
CA TYR A 30 -11.66 10.98 -6.35
C TYR A 30 -12.78 10.99 -7.41
N ASN A 31 -13.88 10.27 -7.20
CA ASN A 31 -15.00 10.24 -8.16
C ASN A 31 -15.70 11.61 -8.27
N ASN A 32 -15.92 12.28 -7.14
CA ASN A 32 -16.54 13.59 -7.09
C ASN A 32 -15.63 14.65 -7.70
N TRP A 33 -14.36 14.68 -7.28
CA TRP A 33 -13.34 15.58 -7.81
C TRP A 33 -13.16 15.40 -9.32
N SER A 34 -12.99 14.17 -9.80
CA SER A 34 -12.76 13.90 -11.23
C SER A 34 -13.96 14.29 -12.09
N THR A 35 -15.18 14.14 -11.56
CA THR A 35 -16.41 14.57 -12.24
C THR A 35 -16.50 16.09 -12.34
N LEU A 36 -16.26 16.80 -11.23
CA LEU A 36 -16.24 18.27 -11.20
C LEU A 36 -15.13 18.83 -12.09
N PHE A 37 -13.95 18.23 -12.09
CA PHE A 37 -12.82 18.64 -12.91
C PHE A 37 -13.12 18.50 -14.40
N GLN A 38 -13.65 17.36 -14.83
CA GLN A 38 -14.07 17.18 -16.22
C GLN A 38 -15.19 18.16 -16.62
N LEU A 39 -16.15 18.42 -15.73
CA LEU A 39 -17.21 19.39 -16.00
C LEU A 39 -16.62 20.79 -16.19
N HIS A 40 -15.70 21.20 -15.32
CA HIS A 40 -15.00 22.48 -15.42
C HIS A 40 -14.24 22.60 -16.76
N CYS A 41 -13.47 21.58 -17.15
CA CYS A 41 -12.78 21.54 -18.44
C CYS A 41 -13.76 21.65 -19.62
N ARG A 42 -14.91 20.95 -19.59
CA ARG A 42 -15.93 21.05 -20.65
C ARG A 42 -16.51 22.45 -20.76
N THR A 43 -16.89 23.06 -19.64
CA THR A 43 -17.46 24.44 -19.63
C THR A 43 -16.46 25.48 -20.12
N ASN A 44 -15.16 25.21 -19.99
CA ASN A 44 -14.08 26.09 -20.42
C ASN A 44 -13.42 25.65 -21.74
N LEU A 45 -14.05 24.75 -22.51
CA LEU A 45 -13.57 24.28 -23.81
C LEU A 45 -12.13 23.72 -23.79
N ALA A 46 -11.76 23.04 -22.69
CA ALA A 46 -10.42 22.52 -22.46
C ALA A 46 -10.42 21.01 -22.14
N ILE A 47 -11.51 20.29 -22.44
CA ILE A 47 -11.65 18.86 -22.15
C ILE A 47 -10.65 18.00 -22.93
N ASP A 48 -10.29 18.42 -24.14
CA ASP A 48 -9.40 17.67 -25.04
C ASP A 48 -7.97 17.59 -24.49
N HIS A 49 -7.59 18.47 -23.54
CA HIS A 49 -6.32 18.43 -22.83
C HIS A 49 -6.22 17.29 -21.81
N ILE A 50 -7.34 16.68 -21.39
CA ILE A 50 -7.34 15.56 -20.43
C ILE A 50 -7.96 14.29 -21.01
N ILE A 51 -8.85 14.44 -21.99
CA ILE A 51 -9.51 13.35 -22.70
C ILE A 51 -9.55 13.77 -24.18
N PRO A 52 -8.45 13.55 -24.93
CA PRO A 52 -8.42 13.88 -26.34
C PRO A 52 -9.44 13.03 -27.08
N PRO A 53 -10.10 13.58 -28.11
CA PRO A 53 -10.99 12.81 -28.96
C PRO A 53 -10.21 11.67 -29.63
N VAL A 54 -10.90 10.56 -29.91
CA VAL A 54 -10.35 9.49 -30.74
C VAL A 54 -10.38 10.00 -32.17
N VAL A 55 -9.27 10.56 -32.64
CA VAL A 55 -9.15 11.10 -34.00
C VAL A 55 -8.61 10.01 -34.92
N ASP A 56 -9.30 9.77 -36.03
CA ASP A 56 -8.73 9.07 -37.18
C ASP A 56 -7.63 9.95 -37.80
N GLU A 57 -6.51 9.35 -38.24
CA GLU A 57 -5.22 9.98 -38.59
C GLU A 57 -5.22 10.99 -39.77
N LYS A 58 -6.36 11.60 -40.12
CA LYS A 58 -6.53 12.47 -41.30
C LYS A 58 -6.72 13.95 -40.98
N GLU A 59 -6.21 14.46 -39.86
CA GLU A 59 -6.25 15.90 -39.57
C GLU A 59 -4.95 16.63 -39.95
N LYS A 60 -5.13 17.74 -40.68
CA LYS A 60 -4.05 18.62 -41.15
C LYS A 60 -3.22 19.13 -39.98
N ALA A 61 -1.90 19.27 -40.21
CA ALA A 61 -0.98 19.84 -39.22
C ALA A 61 -1.49 21.21 -38.73
N PRO A 62 -1.58 21.44 -37.40
CA PRO A 62 -2.12 22.67 -36.85
C PRO A 62 -1.22 23.87 -37.15
N GLU A 63 -1.81 25.05 -37.34
CA GLU A 63 -1.06 26.28 -37.56
C GLU A 63 -0.24 26.67 -36.30
N ILE A 64 0.82 27.47 -36.47
CA ILE A 64 1.70 27.88 -35.36
C ILE A 64 0.92 28.62 -34.26
N SER A 65 -0.08 29.43 -34.64
CA SER A 65 -0.96 30.13 -33.70
C SER A 65 -1.80 29.14 -32.88
N ASP A 66 -2.31 28.08 -33.51
CA ASP A 66 -3.12 27.05 -32.85
C ASP A 66 -2.26 26.23 -31.89
N LYS A 67 -1.01 25.92 -32.28
CA LYS A 67 -0.05 25.23 -31.41
C LYS A 67 0.29 26.07 -30.16
N ALA A 68 0.53 27.37 -30.33
CA ALA A 68 0.84 28.26 -29.20
C ALA A 68 -0.36 28.40 -28.24
N LEU A 69 -1.58 28.53 -28.78
CA LEU A 69 -2.79 28.55 -27.96
C LEU A 69 -2.99 27.23 -27.22
N TRP A 70 -2.82 26.09 -27.89
CA TRP A 70 -2.92 24.77 -27.28
C TRP A 70 -1.95 24.61 -26.10
N GLN A 71 -0.68 24.97 -26.27
CA GLN A 71 0.31 24.91 -25.19
C GLN A 71 -0.06 25.82 -24.01
N ARG A 72 -0.62 27.00 -24.29
CA ARG A 72 -1.11 27.90 -23.23
C ARG A 72 -2.28 27.29 -22.46
N LEU A 73 -3.23 26.69 -23.15
CA LEU A 73 -4.38 26.02 -22.52
C LEU A 73 -3.95 24.79 -21.72
N ASP A 74 -3.00 24.02 -22.23
CA ASP A 74 -2.42 22.88 -21.49
C ASP A 74 -1.82 23.35 -20.15
N GLY A 75 -1.01 24.41 -20.16
CA GLY A 75 -0.45 25.00 -18.94
C GLY A 75 -1.52 25.48 -17.94
N ILE A 76 -2.63 26.05 -18.43
CA ILE A 76 -3.76 26.45 -17.58
C ILE A 76 -4.41 25.23 -16.92
N VAL A 77 -4.68 24.17 -17.70
CA VAL A 77 -5.30 22.94 -17.16
C VAL A 77 -4.36 22.25 -16.16
N ARG A 78 -3.05 22.25 -16.41
CA ARG A 78 -2.06 21.77 -15.43
C ARG A 78 -2.11 22.56 -14.14
N GLN A 79 -2.12 23.90 -14.23
CA GLN A 79 -2.23 24.76 -13.06
C GLN A 79 -3.53 24.50 -12.27
N TRP A 80 -4.63 24.20 -12.96
CA TRP A 80 -5.89 23.79 -12.37
C TRP A 80 -5.78 22.46 -11.62
N ILE A 81 -5.09 21.46 -12.18
CA ILE A 81 -4.82 20.18 -11.50
C ILE A 81 -4.06 20.47 -10.19
N TYR A 82 -2.91 21.15 -10.26
CA TYR A 82 -2.10 21.47 -9.08
C TYR A 82 -2.85 22.25 -7.99
N ASN A 83 -3.76 23.15 -8.39
CA ASN A 83 -4.55 23.94 -7.44
C ASN A 83 -5.69 23.17 -6.76
N THR A 84 -6.06 21.99 -7.26
CA THR A 84 -7.19 21.20 -6.74
C THR A 84 -6.78 19.85 -6.16
N ILE A 85 -5.47 19.57 -6.10
CA ILE A 85 -4.89 18.42 -5.41
C ILE A 85 -4.10 18.86 -4.19
N SER A 86 -3.92 17.95 -3.24
CA SER A 86 -3.04 18.11 -2.08
C SER A 86 -1.57 17.97 -2.49
N ASN A 87 -0.67 18.53 -1.68
CA ASN A 87 0.77 18.48 -1.94
C ASN A 87 1.32 17.05 -1.97
N ASP A 88 0.69 16.11 -1.25
CA ASP A 88 1.14 14.71 -1.20
C ASP A 88 1.02 14.03 -2.56
N LEU A 89 0.05 14.46 -3.38
CA LEU A 89 -0.15 13.97 -4.74
C LEU A 89 0.79 14.60 -5.76
N ASN A 90 1.51 15.68 -5.43
CA ASN A 90 2.49 16.28 -6.33
C ASN A 90 3.65 15.32 -6.63
N SER A 91 3.93 14.37 -5.73
CA SER A 91 4.96 13.34 -5.95
C SER A 91 4.60 12.32 -7.03
N ILE A 92 3.31 12.23 -7.41
CA ILE A 92 2.80 11.28 -8.40
C ILE A 92 2.88 11.85 -9.82
N ILE A 93 2.89 13.18 -9.95
CA ILE A 93 2.87 13.91 -11.23
C ILE A 93 4.28 14.45 -11.51
N ASP A 94 4.74 14.38 -12.75
CA ASP A 94 6.04 14.91 -13.15
C ASP A 94 5.94 16.39 -13.60
N LEU A 95 7.00 17.17 -13.37
CA LEU A 95 7.08 18.59 -13.76
C LEU A 95 7.00 18.80 -15.28
N ASP A 96 7.38 17.79 -16.06
CA ASP A 96 7.36 17.81 -17.53
C ASP A 96 6.08 17.19 -18.12
N ASP A 97 5.18 16.67 -17.29
CA ASP A 97 3.91 16.12 -17.76
C ASP A 97 3.03 17.21 -18.40
N ASN A 98 2.42 16.91 -19.55
CA ASN A 98 1.30 17.70 -20.06
C ASN A 98 0.04 17.46 -19.20
N ALA A 99 -1.02 18.25 -19.41
CA ALA A 99 -2.27 18.09 -18.65
C ALA A 99 -2.84 16.66 -18.71
N ILE A 100 -2.76 16.01 -19.87
CA ILE A 100 -3.23 14.64 -20.08
C ILE A 100 -2.42 13.62 -19.29
N ASP A 101 -1.11 13.80 -19.20
CA ASP A 101 -0.21 12.86 -18.54
C ASP A 101 -0.39 12.94 -17.03
N ALA A 102 -0.47 14.16 -16.49
CA ALA A 102 -0.82 14.42 -15.09
C ALA A 102 -2.19 13.79 -14.73
N TRP A 103 -3.20 14.01 -15.58
CA TRP A 103 -4.53 13.43 -15.39
C TRP A 103 -4.51 11.89 -15.39
N LYS A 104 -3.80 11.28 -16.35
CA LYS A 104 -3.66 9.82 -16.45
C LYS A 104 -2.95 9.24 -15.23
N ARG A 105 -1.88 9.87 -14.73
CA ARG A 105 -1.15 9.40 -13.54
C ARG A 105 -2.04 9.38 -12.31
N LEU A 106 -2.77 10.47 -12.05
CA LEU A 106 -3.75 10.50 -10.96
C LEU A 106 -4.79 9.40 -11.13
N LYS A 107 -5.40 9.28 -12.31
CA LYS A 107 -6.42 8.26 -12.59
C LYS A 107 -5.90 6.84 -12.35
N ASN A 108 -4.71 6.54 -12.85
CA ASN A 108 -4.09 5.22 -12.71
C ASN A 108 -3.74 4.94 -11.24
N PHE A 109 -3.23 5.92 -10.51
CA PHE A 109 -2.93 5.79 -9.09
C PHE A 109 -4.17 5.39 -8.27
N PHE A 110 -5.28 6.13 -8.41
CA PHE A 110 -6.50 5.80 -7.67
C PHE A 110 -7.17 4.51 -8.15
N LEU A 111 -7.09 4.20 -9.46
CA LEU A 111 -7.58 2.93 -9.99
C LEU A 111 -6.81 1.74 -9.41
N ASN A 112 -5.48 1.82 -9.36
CA ASN A 112 -4.62 0.79 -8.79
C ASN A 112 -4.93 0.57 -7.31
N ASN A 113 -5.05 1.65 -6.52
CA ASN A 113 -5.43 1.56 -5.11
C ASN A 113 -6.80 0.88 -4.93
N LYS A 114 -7.78 1.22 -5.78
CA LYS A 114 -9.10 0.57 -5.75
C LYS A 114 -9.01 -0.92 -6.04
N MET A 115 -8.22 -1.34 -7.04
CA MET A 115 -8.03 -2.76 -7.39
C MET A 115 -7.36 -3.54 -6.26
N VAL A 116 -6.33 -2.97 -5.64
CA VAL A 116 -5.64 -3.55 -4.47
C VAL A 116 -6.60 -3.74 -3.30
N LEU A 117 -7.38 -2.70 -2.97
CA LEU A 117 -8.36 -2.77 -1.89
C LEU A 117 -9.48 -3.78 -2.17
N GLN A 118 -9.92 -3.91 -3.44
CA GLN A 118 -10.88 -4.92 -3.85
C GLN A 118 -10.31 -6.34 -3.69
N LEU A 119 -9.06 -6.57 -4.09
CA LEU A 119 -8.39 -7.86 -3.87
C LEU A 119 -8.34 -8.19 -2.38
N PHE A 120 -7.94 -7.25 -1.52
CA PHE A 120 -7.94 -7.46 -0.08
C PHE A 120 -9.31 -7.75 0.52
N LYS A 121 -10.40 -7.29 -0.08
CA LYS A 121 -11.75 -7.63 0.39
C LYS A 121 -12.15 -9.06 -0.01
N GLY A 122 -11.65 -9.58 -1.12
CA GLY A 122 -11.98 -10.91 -1.64
C GLY A 122 -11.11 -12.05 -1.09
N LEU A 123 -9.94 -11.77 -0.51
CA LEU A 123 -9.10 -12.80 0.11
C LEU A 123 -9.81 -13.48 1.30
N SER A 124 -9.37 -14.69 1.64
CA SER A 124 -9.79 -15.44 2.85
C SER A 124 -9.10 -14.90 4.12
N GLU A 125 -9.70 -15.09 5.30
CA GLU A 125 -9.17 -14.61 6.60
C GLU A 125 -7.78 -15.19 6.92
N GLU A 126 -7.41 -16.33 6.35
CA GLU A 126 -6.07 -16.91 6.48
C GLU A 126 -4.96 -15.99 5.94
N TYR A 127 -5.29 -15.11 4.99
CA TYR A 127 -4.37 -14.10 4.43
C TYR A 127 -4.41 -12.77 5.18
N LYS A 128 -5.09 -12.67 6.33
CA LYS A 128 -5.16 -11.43 7.13
C LYS A 128 -3.78 -10.88 7.53
N PRO A 129 -2.79 -11.68 7.96
CA PRO A 129 -1.45 -11.16 8.24
C PRO A 129 -0.81 -10.50 7.01
N PHE A 130 -1.00 -11.08 5.82
CA PHE A 130 -0.52 -10.52 4.56
C PHE A 130 -1.18 -9.18 4.24
N ARG A 131 -2.51 -9.07 4.39
CA ARG A 131 -3.23 -7.80 4.20
C ARG A 131 -2.70 -6.70 5.11
N THR A 132 -2.48 -7.01 6.38
CA THR A 132 -1.95 -6.03 7.34
C THR A 132 -0.55 -5.59 6.94
N SER A 133 0.35 -6.53 6.62
CA SER A 133 1.71 -6.20 6.19
C SER A 133 1.75 -5.30 4.95
N VAL A 134 0.90 -5.55 3.97
CA VAL A 134 0.90 -4.75 2.72
C VAL A 134 0.23 -3.39 2.90
N ARG A 135 -0.82 -3.28 3.72
CA ARG A 135 -1.55 -2.01 3.94
C ARG A 135 -0.67 -0.91 4.56
N HIS A 136 0.44 -1.27 5.19
CA HIS A 136 1.38 -0.32 5.77
C HIS A 136 2.45 0.17 4.78
N LEU A 137 2.45 -0.30 3.53
CA LEU A 137 3.34 0.20 2.48
C LEU A 137 2.77 1.50 1.90
N ASN A 138 3.62 2.54 1.86
CA ASN A 138 3.32 3.84 1.25
C ASN A 138 4.41 4.17 0.20
N PRO A 139 4.08 4.21 -1.10
CA PRO A 139 2.76 3.98 -1.66
C PRO A 139 2.29 2.52 -1.59
N LEU A 140 0.97 2.32 -1.64
CA LEU A 140 0.39 0.99 -1.79
C LEU A 140 0.98 0.36 -3.07
N PRO A 141 1.42 -0.92 -3.03
CA PRO A 141 1.98 -1.56 -4.21
C PRO A 141 0.92 -1.64 -5.31
N SER A 142 1.37 -1.67 -6.57
CA SER A 142 0.45 -1.90 -7.69
C SER A 142 -0.22 -3.27 -7.56
N PHE A 143 -1.32 -3.45 -8.28
CA PHE A 143 -2.03 -4.73 -8.31
C PHE A 143 -1.10 -5.89 -8.73
N ASP A 144 -0.22 -5.66 -9.71
CA ASP A 144 0.72 -6.69 -10.20
C ASP A 144 1.77 -7.03 -9.14
N THR A 145 2.36 -6.02 -8.49
CA THR A 145 3.31 -6.23 -7.39
C THR A 145 2.64 -7.00 -6.25
N LEU A 146 1.40 -6.64 -5.92
CA LEU A 146 0.64 -7.32 -4.88
C LEU A 146 0.39 -8.80 -5.21
N ARG A 147 0.10 -9.10 -6.47
CA ARG A 147 -0.09 -10.48 -6.94
C ARG A 147 1.19 -11.28 -6.80
N SER A 148 2.34 -10.74 -7.22
CA SER A 148 3.64 -11.40 -7.03
C SER A 148 3.98 -11.59 -5.54
N MET A 149 3.70 -10.60 -4.70
CA MET A 149 3.88 -10.72 -3.24
C MET A 149 3.00 -11.83 -2.65
N LEU A 150 1.76 -11.99 -3.13
CA LEU A 150 0.84 -13.03 -2.68
C LEU A 150 1.31 -14.42 -3.12
N GLU A 151 1.77 -14.56 -4.35
CA GLU A 151 2.32 -15.82 -4.88
C GLU A 151 3.56 -16.28 -4.10
N LEU A 152 4.49 -15.36 -3.81
CA LEU A 152 5.64 -15.67 -2.95
C LEU A 152 5.22 -16.11 -1.54
N LYS A 153 4.17 -15.48 -0.99
CA LYS A 153 3.62 -15.87 0.32
C LYS A 153 3.01 -17.28 0.28
N GLU A 154 2.34 -17.64 -0.81
CA GLU A 154 1.75 -18.96 -1.01
C GLU A 154 2.83 -20.06 -1.14
N GLN A 155 3.88 -19.82 -1.93
CA GLN A 155 5.04 -20.72 -2.05
C GLN A 155 5.76 -20.95 -0.71
N GLY A 156 5.87 -19.90 0.13
CA GLY A 156 6.42 -20.03 1.47
C GLY A 156 5.50 -20.78 2.45
N ASN A 157 4.18 -20.68 2.27
CA ASN A 157 3.20 -21.37 3.11
C ASN A 157 3.14 -22.87 2.77
N THR A 158 3.21 -23.23 1.48
CA THR A 158 3.24 -24.64 1.04
C THR A 158 4.51 -25.36 1.52
N ALA A 159 5.66 -24.69 1.52
CA ALA A 159 6.90 -25.26 2.06
C ALA A 159 6.80 -25.59 3.57
N ASN A 160 6.13 -24.74 4.36
CA ASN A 160 5.92 -25.01 5.80
C ASN A 160 4.96 -26.17 6.05
N VAL A 161 3.86 -26.26 5.29
CA VAL A 161 2.91 -27.39 5.39
C VAL A 161 3.57 -28.71 4.96
N VAL A 162 4.41 -28.69 3.93
CA VAL A 162 5.18 -29.87 3.50
C VAL A 162 6.19 -30.27 4.58
N ALA A 163 6.88 -29.32 5.21
CA ALA A 163 7.83 -29.60 6.29
C ALA A 163 7.15 -30.17 7.56
N GLU A 164 5.97 -29.65 7.95
CA GLU A 164 5.18 -30.24 9.05
C GLU A 164 4.66 -31.64 8.68
N SER A 165 4.16 -31.83 7.46
CA SER A 165 3.69 -33.16 7.01
C SER A 165 4.80 -34.22 6.96
N LEU A 166 6.02 -33.82 6.59
CA LEU A 166 7.21 -34.67 6.63
C LEU A 166 7.64 -34.96 8.08
N ALA A 167 7.56 -33.99 8.99
CA ALA A 167 7.84 -34.23 10.40
C ALA A 167 6.83 -35.21 11.05
N GLU A 168 5.55 -35.12 10.68
CA GLU A 168 4.49 -36.02 11.16
C GLU A 168 4.65 -37.46 10.63
N ALA A 169 5.10 -37.63 9.38
CA ALA A 169 5.31 -38.93 8.74
C ALA A 169 6.41 -39.78 9.40
N HIS A 170 7.38 -39.16 10.08
CA HIS A 170 8.47 -39.86 10.76
C HIS A 170 8.08 -40.43 12.15
N VAL A 171 6.91 -40.09 12.70
CA VAL A 171 6.50 -40.52 14.06
C VAL A 171 5.69 -41.83 14.07
N SER A 172 5.17 -42.30 12.92
CA SER A 172 4.23 -43.45 12.89
C SER A 172 4.79 -44.79 12.37
N HIS A 173 6.11 -44.94 12.23
CA HIS A 173 6.72 -46.26 11.93
C HIS A 173 7.51 -46.81 13.13
N SER A 174 6.80 -47.16 14.20
CA SER A 174 7.32 -48.07 15.23
C SER A 174 6.24 -49.04 15.66
N SER A 175 5.93 -49.99 14.78
CA SER A 175 5.30 -51.26 15.14
C SER A 175 5.95 -52.37 14.31
N SER A 176 7.02 -52.95 14.84
CA SER A 176 7.62 -54.17 14.33
C SER A 176 6.68 -55.36 14.54
N VAL A 177 6.22 -55.99 13.46
CA VAL A 177 5.57 -57.30 13.49
C VAL A 177 6.64 -58.37 13.29
N VAL A 178 6.84 -59.25 14.28
CA VAL A 178 7.66 -60.47 14.18
C VAL A 178 6.74 -61.68 14.40
N HIS A 179 6.79 -62.67 13.51
CA HIS A 179 5.98 -63.88 13.51
C HIS A 179 6.86 -65.14 13.65
N ASN A 180 6.56 -65.97 14.68
CA ASN A 180 6.69 -67.45 14.89
C ASN A 180 7.99 -68.20 14.46
N GLN A 181 8.48 -69.28 15.08
CA GLN A 181 8.09 -70.19 16.19
C GLN A 181 9.32 -71.08 16.55
N ILE A 182 9.46 -71.42 17.85
CA ILE A 182 9.99 -72.65 18.49
C ILE A 182 11.44 -73.15 18.17
N GLY A 183 12.26 -73.22 19.23
CA GLY A 183 13.50 -74.01 19.34
C GLY A 183 14.22 -73.77 20.67
N GLU A 184 14.56 -74.83 21.40
CA GLU A 184 14.91 -74.90 22.83
C GLU A 184 16.30 -74.36 23.27
N ASN A 185 16.45 -74.21 24.60
CA ASN A 185 17.66 -74.18 25.46
C ASN A 185 18.37 -72.84 25.81
N VAL A 186 17.94 -72.23 26.95
CA VAL A 186 18.62 -71.95 28.26
C VAL A 186 20.17 -71.72 28.25
N PRO A 187 20.83 -70.92 29.15
CA PRO A 187 20.38 -70.19 30.37
C PRO A 187 20.79 -68.68 30.45
N ASN A 188 20.22 -67.88 31.36
CA ASN A 188 20.88 -67.56 32.64
C ASN A 188 20.06 -66.61 33.54
N SER A 189 20.34 -66.79 34.82
CA SER A 189 19.65 -66.32 36.01
C SER A 189 19.54 -64.81 36.20
N THR A 190 18.41 -64.49 36.80
CA THR A 190 17.89 -63.29 37.44
C THR A 190 18.76 -62.48 38.40
N TYR A 191 18.29 -61.23 38.53
CA TYR A 191 18.23 -60.33 39.70
C TYR A 191 19.48 -59.53 40.10
N TYR A 192 19.43 -58.22 39.80
CA TYR A 192 19.79 -57.20 40.79
C TYR A 192 18.83 -55.99 40.75
N HIS A 193 18.51 -55.56 41.96
CA HIS A 193 17.65 -54.48 42.42
C HIS A 193 17.94 -53.08 41.86
N GLY A 194 16.94 -52.21 41.94
CA GLY A 194 17.24 -50.79 42.11
C GLY A 194 16.06 -49.84 41.91
N ALA A 195 15.12 -49.80 42.85
CA ALA A 195 14.28 -48.62 43.04
C ALA A 195 15.15 -47.48 43.58
N ASN A 196 15.03 -46.26 43.04
CA ASN A 196 15.31 -45.06 43.83
C ASN A 196 14.53 -43.82 43.35
N THR A 197 13.80 -43.27 44.31
CA THR A 197 13.17 -41.95 44.33
C THR A 197 14.20 -40.82 44.44
N ARG A 198 13.90 -39.63 43.90
CA ARG A 198 14.15 -38.27 44.48
C ARG A 198 13.89 -37.20 43.40
N SER A 199 12.95 -36.28 43.59
CA SER A 199 13.01 -35.08 44.44
C SER A 199 13.74 -33.90 43.78
N GLY A 200 13.00 -32.78 43.64
CA GLY A 200 13.53 -31.42 43.50
C GLY A 200 13.57 -30.91 42.05
N GLY A 201 13.03 -29.75 41.70
CA GLY A 201 12.44 -28.70 42.51
C GLY A 201 11.81 -27.61 41.65
N ARG A 202 10.82 -26.94 42.24
CA ARG A 202 10.26 -25.67 41.79
C ARG A 202 11.38 -24.62 41.69
N LYS A 203 11.44 -23.88 40.59
CA LYS A 203 11.98 -22.51 40.59
C LYS A 203 11.03 -21.56 39.88
N ASN A 204 10.25 -20.87 40.71
CA ASN A 204 9.71 -19.55 40.44
C ASN A 204 10.87 -18.59 40.16
N ASN A 205 10.81 -17.81 39.08
CA ASN A 205 11.63 -16.61 38.97
C ASN A 205 10.73 -15.37 39.16
N LYS A 206 10.50 -15.01 40.42
CA LYS A 206 10.12 -13.65 40.81
C LYS A 206 11.42 -12.84 40.84
N ASN A 207 11.62 -11.95 39.88
CA ASN A 207 12.59 -10.88 40.07
C ASN A 207 11.86 -9.65 40.60
N LYS A 208 12.03 -9.40 41.90
CA LYS A 208 11.55 -8.21 42.60
C LYS A 208 12.66 -7.76 43.56
N GLY A 209 13.15 -6.56 43.37
CA GLY A 209 14.04 -5.85 44.29
C GLY A 209 14.88 -4.84 43.52
N GLY A 210 14.85 -3.54 43.77
CA GLY A 210 14.23 -2.79 44.85
C GLY A 210 15.08 -1.53 45.13
N GLY A 211 14.40 -0.43 45.48
CA GLY A 211 14.99 0.78 46.10
C GLY A 211 15.80 1.66 45.14
N GLY A 212 15.48 2.93 44.88
CA GLY A 212 14.88 3.94 45.75
C GLY A 212 15.91 5.02 46.02
N LYS A 213 15.61 6.28 45.64
CA LYS A 213 16.04 7.51 46.34
C LYS A 213 15.47 8.75 45.65
N ASN A 214 14.64 9.46 46.41
CA ASN A 214 14.36 10.88 46.21
C ASN A 214 15.65 11.70 46.22
N LYS A 215 15.70 12.77 45.41
CA LYS A 215 16.20 14.08 45.86
C LYS A 215 15.54 15.19 45.05
N SER A 216 14.94 16.09 45.81
CA SER A 216 14.49 17.44 45.49
C SER A 216 15.65 18.36 45.07
N VAL A 217 15.28 19.62 44.75
CA VAL A 217 16.10 20.84 44.50
C VAL A 217 16.29 21.09 43.01
N ALA A 218 16.11 22.26 42.43
CA ALA A 218 15.46 23.54 42.76
C ALA A 218 15.60 24.41 41.48
N GLY A 219 14.74 25.40 41.33
CA GLY A 219 15.19 26.73 40.92
C GLY A 219 15.30 27.08 39.42
N ASN A 220 14.37 27.97 39.02
CA ASN A 220 14.64 29.35 38.62
C ASN A 220 15.04 29.70 37.16
N GLY A 221 14.41 30.77 36.66
CA GLY A 221 14.77 31.57 35.47
C GLY A 221 13.94 31.23 34.23
N GLY A 222 13.05 32.06 33.67
CA GLY A 222 13.08 33.52 33.56
C GLY A 222 14.01 33.94 32.41
N TRP A 223 13.60 34.96 31.63
CA TRP A 223 14.18 35.56 30.39
C TRP A 223 13.36 35.10 29.16
N ASN A 224 12.43 35.88 28.59
CA ASN A 224 12.41 37.30 28.25
C ASN A 224 13.64 37.74 27.43
N ASN A 225 13.46 37.87 26.11
CA ASN A 225 14.00 39.03 25.41
C ASN A 225 13.22 39.28 24.10
N GLN A 226 12.58 40.45 24.06
CA GLN A 226 12.35 41.21 22.85
C GLN A 226 13.70 41.69 22.32
N GLN A 227 13.85 41.67 21.00
CA GLN A 227 14.21 42.83 20.19
C GLN A 227 13.77 42.57 18.75
#